data_AF-A0A1B4FDY3-F1
#
_entry.id   AF-A0A1B4FDY3-F1
#
_cell.length_a   1.000
_cell.length_b   1.000
_cell.length_c   1.000
_cell.angle_alpha   90.00
_cell.angle_beta   90.00
_cell.angle_gamma   90.00
#
_symmetry.space_group_name_H-M   'P 1'
#
loop_
_entity.id
_entity.type
_entity.pdbx_description
1 polymer ?
#
loop_
_entity_poly.entity_id
_entity_poly.type
_entity_poly.pdbx_seq_one_letter_code
_entity_poly.pdbx_strand_id
1 'polypeptide(L)' 'MSGNVSDSFATPVTGARVPELADPDAYFAMLADACRDLDDAQGHLFHAQLVLVLMHHIADSDVLRDAIAIARAGID' A
#
# COMPACT_ATOMS: atom_id res chain seq x y z
N MET A 1 1.96 -10.76 29.73
CA MET A 1 1.24 -10.92 28.45
C MET A 1 1.29 -9.58 27.74
N SER A 2 2.29 -9.38 26.89
CA SER A 2 2.38 -8.21 26.01
C SER A 2 2.77 -8.74 24.64
N GLY A 3 1.76 -8.96 23.78
CA GLY A 3 1.96 -9.31 22.39
C GLY A 3 2.20 -8.02 21.62
N ASN A 4 3.41 -7.85 21.09
CA ASN A 4 3.78 -6.71 20.28
C ASN A 4 3.23 -6.94 18.85
N VAL A 5 2.27 -6.13 18.41
CA VAL A 5 1.69 -6.18 17.05
C VAL A 5 2.59 -5.49 16.02
N SER A 6 3.73 -4.93 16.44
CA SER A 6 4.59 -4.07 15.62
C SER A 6 5.49 -4.79 14.60
N ASP A 7 5.34 -6.10 14.37
CA ASP A 7 6.29 -6.88 13.53
C ASP A 7 5.67 -7.56 12.30
N SER A 8 4.39 -7.29 11.96
CA SER A 8 3.69 -8.01 10.88
C SER A 8 3.72 -7.35 9.50
N PHE A 9 4.27 -6.14 9.33
CA PHE A 9 4.41 -5.49 8.01
C PHE A 9 5.85 -5.50 7.46
N ALA A 10 6.83 -5.96 8.26
CA ALA A 10 8.25 -5.88 7.93
C ALA A 10 8.82 -7.20 7.34
N THR A 11 7.99 -8.09 6.79
CA THR A 11 8.54 -9.18 5.97
C THR A 11 9.13 -8.57 4.71
N PRO A 12 10.45 -8.61 4.49
CA PRO A 12 11.02 -8.15 3.24
C PRO A 12 10.44 -9.03 2.15
N VAL A 13 9.78 -8.42 1.16
CA VAL A 13 9.35 -9.11 -0.05
C VAL A 13 10.58 -9.36 -0.93
N THR A 14 11.54 -10.14 -0.41
CA THR A 14 12.78 -10.48 -1.08
C THR A 14 12.45 -11.31 -2.32
N GLY A 15 12.39 -10.64 -3.48
CA GLY A 15 12.11 -11.26 -4.78
C GLY A 15 11.00 -10.58 -5.59
N ALA A 16 10.23 -9.65 -5.02
CA ALA A 16 9.31 -8.84 -5.82
C ALA A 16 10.06 -7.72 -6.55
N ARG A 17 9.60 -7.34 -7.75
CA ARG A 17 10.09 -6.18 -8.51
C ARG A 17 9.76 -4.83 -7.84
N VAL A 18 9.34 -4.83 -6.58
CA VAL A 18 8.90 -3.64 -5.85
C VAL A 18 10.06 -3.13 -4.99
N PRO A 19 10.51 -1.87 -5.18
CA PRO A 19 11.53 -1.26 -4.34
C PRO A 19 11.10 -1.20 -2.88
N GLU A 20 12.06 -1.35 -1.98
CA GLU A 20 11.82 -1.11 -0.55
C GLU A 20 11.52 0.38 -0.32
N LEU A 21 10.52 0.65 0.52
CA LEU A 21 10.18 2.01 0.93
C LEU A 21 11.21 2.49 1.95
N ALA A 22 11.75 3.70 1.74
CA ALA A 22 12.78 4.27 2.61
C ALA A 22 12.29 4.53 4.05
N ASP A 23 11.02 4.90 4.20
CA ASP A 23 10.36 5.11 5.49
C ASP A 23 8.87 4.71 5.40
N PRO A 24 8.56 3.42 5.57
CA PRO A 24 7.20 2.91 5.45
C PRO A 24 6.23 3.61 6.40
N ASP A 25 6.66 3.86 7.64
CA ASP A 25 5.82 4.43 8.70
C ASP A 25 5.42 5.87 8.37
N ALA A 26 6.35 6.69 7.89
CA ALA A 26 6.05 8.06 7.48
C ALA A 26 5.05 8.11 6.31
N TYR A 27 5.16 7.18 5.35
CA TYR A 27 4.23 7.12 4.22
C TYR A 27 2.84 6.63 4.63
N PHE A 28 2.74 5.65 5.52
CA PHE A 28 1.46 5.22 6.07
C PHE A 28 0.79 6.32 6.90
N ALA A 29 1.56 7.07 7.70
CA ALA A 29 1.04 8.22 8.44
C ALA A 29 0.47 9.29 7.50
N MET A 30 1.14 9.56 6.38
CA MET A 30 0.66 10.50 5.35
C MET A 30 -0.69 10.06 4.74
N LEU A 31 -0.86 8.76 4.45
CA LEU A 31 -2.12 8.22 3.92
C LEU A 31 -3.25 8.27 4.96
N ALA A 32 -2.94 7.93 6.22
CA ALA A 32 -3.89 7.99 7.32
C ALA A 32 -4.39 9.42 7.57
N ASP A 33 -3.48 10.39 7.57
CA ASP A 33 -3.85 11.80 7.72
C ASP A 33 -4.69 12.31 6.53
N ALA A 34 -4.41 11.86 5.30
CA ALA A 34 -5.17 12.24 4.11
C ALA A 34 -6.63 11.72 4.13
N CYS A 35 -6.91 10.64 4.87
CA CYS A 35 -8.25 10.05 4.98
C CYS A 35 -8.97 10.35 6.30
N ARG A 36 -8.33 11.08 7.23
CA ARG A 36 -8.81 11.27 8.60
C ARG A 36 -10.26 11.71 8.71
N ASP A 37 -10.67 12.64 7.84
CA ASP A 37 -11.97 13.29 7.90
C ASP A 37 -12.96 12.71 6.87
N LEU A 38 -12.61 11.59 6.23
CA LEU A 38 -13.45 10.93 5.22
C LEU A 38 -14.32 9.85 5.87
N ASP A 39 -15.57 9.76 5.42
CA ASP A 39 -16.41 8.59 5.70
C ASP A 39 -15.96 7.36 4.89
N ASP A 40 -16.54 6.19 5.19
CA ASP A 40 -16.16 4.93 4.54
C ASP A 40 -16.28 4.99 3.00
N ALA A 41 -17.33 5.62 2.47
CA ALA A 41 -17.56 5.70 1.02
C ALA A 41 -16.54 6.65 0.36
N GLN A 42 -16.28 7.78 0.99
CA GLN A 42 -15.28 8.74 0.57
C GLN A 42 -13.87 8.15 0.65
N GLY A 43 -13.56 7.38 1.70
CA GLY A 43 -12.30 6.67 1.85
C GLY A 43 -12.08 5.65 0.72
N HIS A 44 -13.09 4.84 0.38
CA HIS A 44 -12.99 3.94 -0.77
C HIS A 44 -12.74 4.68 -2.09
N LEU A 45 -13.45 5.79 -2.30
CA LEU A 45 -13.26 6.62 -3.50
C LEU A 45 -11.85 7.23 -3.55
N PHE A 46 -11.35 7.74 -2.42
CA PHE A 46 -10.00 8.28 -2.28
C PHE A 46 -8.95 7.22 -2.66
N HIS A 47 -9.04 6.01 -2.10
CA HIS A 47 -8.09 4.94 -2.41
C HIS A 47 -8.14 4.55 -3.90
N ALA A 48 -9.34 4.44 -4.50
CA ALA A 48 -9.47 4.13 -5.92
C ALA A 48 -8.84 5.22 -6.81
N GLN A 49 -9.05 6.50 -6.49
CA GLN A 49 -8.45 7.62 -7.21
C GLN A 49 -6.93 7.65 -7.04
N LEU A 50 -6.43 7.43 -5.83
CA LEU A 50 -5.00 7.36 -5.55
C LEU A 50 -4.34 6.24 -6.36
N VAL A 51 -4.92 5.04 -6.36
CA VAL A 51 -4.43 3.91 -7.17
C VAL A 51 -4.37 4.29 -8.64
N LEU A 52 -5.41 4.92 -9.19
CA LEU A 52 -5.44 5.36 -10.58
C LEU A 52 -4.32 6.38 -10.91
N VAL A 53 -4.08 7.34 -10.03
CA VAL A 53 -2.99 8.32 -10.17
C VAL A 53 -1.64 7.62 -10.14
N LEU A 54 -1.41 6.71 -9.21
CA LEU A 54 -0.16 5.94 -9.11
C LEU A 54 0.06 5.06 -10.34
N MET A 55 -1.00 4.46 -10.90
CA MET A 55 -0.91 3.68 -12.15
C MET A 55 -0.38 4.53 -13.31
N HIS A 56 -0.86 5.77 -13.44
CA HIS A 56 -0.35 6.71 -14.45
C HIS A 56 1.11 7.12 -14.20
N HIS A 57 1.51 7.29 -12.93
CA HIS A 57 2.90 7.61 -12.60
C HIS A 57 3.88 6.45 -12.86
N ILE A 58 3.45 5.21 -12.61
CA ILE A 58 4.27 4.01 -12.85
C ILE A 58 4.43 3.74 -14.35
N ALA A 59 3.35 3.86 -15.13
CA ALA A 59 3.32 3.71 -16.59
C ALA A 59 3.95 2.42 -17.18
N ASP A 60 4.23 1.41 -16.34
CA ASP A 60 4.80 0.11 -16.72
C ASP A 60 3.79 -1.00 -16.39
N SER A 61 3.30 -1.70 -17.42
CA SER A 61 2.27 -2.74 -17.27
C SER A 61 2.76 -3.99 -16.53
N ASP A 62 4.05 -4.29 -16.58
CA ASP A 62 4.61 -5.45 -15.88
C ASP A 62 4.73 -5.16 -14.39
N VAL A 63 5.16 -3.95 -14.02
CA VAL A 63 5.17 -3.50 -12.62
C VAL A 63 3.77 -3.52 -12.02
N LEU A 64 2.77 -3.05 -12.77
CA LEU A 64 1.37 -3.07 -12.33
C LEU A 64 0.84 -4.51 -12.16
N ARG A 65 1.19 -5.42 -13.08
CA ARG A 65 0.78 -6.83 -12.99
C ARG A 65 1.36 -7.50 -11.74
N ASP A 66 2.64 -7.28 -11.46
CA ASP A 66 3.33 -7.83 -10.29
C ASP A 66 2.70 -7.27 -9.00
N ALA A 67 2.45 -5.96 -8.94
CA ALA A 67 1.83 -5.32 -7.79
C ALA A 67 0.43 -5.89 -7.47
N ILE A 68 -0.40 -6.12 -8.50
CA ILE A 68 -1.74 -6.72 -8.33
C ILE A 68 -1.63 -8.17 -7.82
N ALA A 69 -0.68 -8.95 -8.33
CA ALA A 69 -0.47 -10.33 -7.87
C ALA A 69 -0.04 -10.37 -6.40
N ILE A 70 0.88 -9.50 -5.99
CA ILE A 70 1.34 -9.37 -4.60
C ILE A 70 0.18 -8.96 -3.68
N ALA A 71 -0.59 -7.93 -4.06
CA ALA A 71 -1.72 -7.46 -3.27
C ALA A 71 -2.79 -8.55 -3.09
N ARG A 72 -3.06 -9.37 -4.11
CA ARG A 72 -3.99 -10.51 -4.00
C ARG A 72 -3.47 -11.59 -3.06
N ALA A 73 -2.19 -11.95 -3.15
CA ALA A 73 -1.59 -12.99 -2.32
C ALA A 73 -1.60 -12.66 -0.82
N GLY A 74 -1.71 -11.38 -0.43
CA GLY A 74 -1.78 -10.95 0.97
C GLY A 74 -3.18 -11.02 1.60
N ILE A 75 -4.22 -11.35 0.84
CA ILE A 75 -5.62 -11.38 1.30
C ILE A 75 -6.15 -12.82 1.38
N ASP A 76 -5.51 -13.77 0.70
CA ASP A 76 -5.79 -15.20 0.75
C ASP A 76 -5.15 -15.87 1.98
#